data_AF-A0A1V4ZJ12-F1
#
_entry.id   AF-A0A1V4ZJ12-F1
#
_cell.length_a   1.000
_cell.length_b   1.000
_cell.length_c   1.000
_cell.angle_alpha   90.00
_cell.angle_beta   90.00
_cell.angle_gamma   90.00
#
_symmetry.space_group_name_H-M   'P 1'
#
loop_
_entity.id
_entity.type
_entity.pdbx_description
1 polymer ?
#
loop_
_entity_poly.entity_id
_entity_poly.type
_entity_poly.pdbx_seq_one_letter_code
_entity_poly.pdbx_strand_id
1 'polypeptide(L)'
;MAPKKIQTVCGYSCSDCMHHTKECPGCIKTKGKPFWTAFVGIDRCAIYDCCTNDRKLPHCGKCPDLMCDRYNRIRDTPGITEEQVQASLAAMEKELRSRK
;
A
#
# COMPACT_ATOMS: atom_id res chain seq x y z
N MET A 1 7.81 24.05 -5.66
CA MET A 1 8.25 22.76 -5.06
C MET A 1 7.01 21.89 -4.93
N ALA A 2 6.98 20.70 -5.54
CA ALA A 2 5.84 19.79 -5.37
C ALA A 2 5.74 19.36 -3.89
N PRO A 3 4.53 19.26 -3.30
CA PRO A 3 4.37 18.82 -1.93
C PRO A 3 4.98 17.42 -1.76
N LYS A 4 5.68 17.21 -0.63
CA LYS A 4 6.35 15.94 -0.32
C LYS A 4 5.28 14.86 -0.13
N LYS A 5 5.21 13.89 -1.04
CA LYS A 5 4.23 12.80 -0.97
C LYS A 5 4.47 11.92 0.26
N ILE A 6 3.40 11.57 0.98
CA ILE A 6 3.42 10.64 2.11
C ILE A 6 3.41 9.22 1.52
N GLN A 7 4.60 8.70 1.31
CA GLN A 7 4.83 7.41 0.70
C GLN A 7 4.54 6.26 1.67
N THR A 8 3.72 5.30 1.24
CA THR A 8 3.47 4.05 1.99
C THR A 8 4.32 2.91 1.46
N VAL A 9 4.63 1.90 2.27
CA VAL A 9 5.50 0.79 1.89
C VAL A 9 5.04 0.01 0.65
N CYS A 10 3.74 0.01 0.32
CA CYS A 10 3.15 -0.82 -0.73
C CYS A 10 2.99 -0.12 -2.09
N GLY A 11 3.41 1.14 -2.23
CA GLY A 11 3.29 1.89 -3.49
C GLY A 11 2.13 2.87 -3.56
N TYR A 12 1.29 2.89 -2.52
CA TYR A 12 0.23 3.90 -2.38
C TYR A 12 0.76 5.19 -1.76
N SER A 13 0.04 6.30 -1.97
CA SER A 13 0.35 7.63 -1.44
C SER A 13 -0.77 8.09 -0.51
N CYS A 14 -0.46 8.33 0.77
CA CYS A 14 -1.42 8.91 1.71
C CYS A 14 -1.66 10.41 1.44
N SER A 15 -0.80 11.08 0.66
CA SER A 15 -1.02 12.48 0.28
C SER A 15 -2.25 12.70 -0.57
N ASP A 16 -2.61 11.69 -1.36
CA ASP A 16 -3.74 11.74 -2.27
C ASP A 16 -4.99 11.05 -1.65
N CYS A 17 -4.90 10.67 -0.36
CA CYS A 17 -5.93 9.92 0.34
C CYS A 17 -6.82 10.82 1.20
N MET A 18 -8.10 10.91 0.86
CA MET A 18 -9.11 11.69 1.59
C MET A 18 -9.35 11.23 3.04
N HIS A 19 -8.95 10.02 3.41
CA HIS A 19 -9.05 9.51 4.78
C HIS A 19 -7.86 9.89 5.66
N HIS A 20 -6.73 10.33 5.08
CA HIS A 20 -5.48 10.54 5.83
C HIS A 20 -5.60 11.64 6.90
N THR A 21 -6.41 12.66 6.64
CA THR A 21 -6.64 13.79 7.55
C THR A 21 -7.87 13.62 8.43
N LYS A 22 -8.58 12.49 8.30
CA LYS A 22 -9.81 12.18 9.03
C LYS A 22 -9.57 10.99 9.94
N GLU A 23 -10.00 9.81 9.51
CA GLU A 23 -10.04 8.59 10.30
C GLU A 23 -8.76 7.75 10.23
N CYS A 24 -7.84 8.03 9.28
CA CYS A 24 -6.68 7.19 9.03
C CYS A 24 -5.37 7.99 9.19
N PRO A 25 -4.65 7.91 10.32
CA PRO A 25 -3.41 8.67 10.52
C PRO A 25 -2.21 8.12 9.71
N GLY A 26 -2.45 7.18 8.79
CA GLY A 26 -1.45 6.55 7.93
C GLY A 26 -0.80 5.30 8.52
N CYS A 27 -0.30 4.42 7.63
CA CYS A 27 0.18 3.08 7.99
C CYS A 27 1.31 3.07 9.02
N ILE A 28 2.16 4.11 9.05
CA ILE A 28 3.25 4.20 10.03
C ILE A 28 2.69 4.42 11.44
N LYS A 29 1.77 5.39 11.60
CA LYS A 29 1.16 5.70 12.89
C LYS A 29 0.26 4.57 13.38
N THR A 30 -0.45 3.89 12.47
CA THR A 30 -1.29 2.75 12.83
C THR A 30 -0.54 1.41 12.90
N LYS A 31 0.79 1.39 12.67
CA LYS A 31 1.60 0.15 12.62
C LYS A 31 0.99 -0.91 11.69
N GLY A 32 0.54 -0.49 10.51
CA GLY A 32 -0.04 -1.37 9.50
C GLY A 32 -1.53 -1.66 9.68
N LYS A 33 -2.23 -0.90 10.52
CA LYS A 33 -3.69 -1.03 10.76
C LYS A 33 -4.48 0.18 10.21
N PRO A 34 -4.42 0.49 8.91
CA PRO A 34 -5.21 1.59 8.33
C PRO A 34 -6.73 1.31 8.49
N PHE A 35 -7.54 2.36 8.35
CA PHE A 35 -8.99 2.31 8.61
C PHE A 35 -9.73 1.10 7.99
N TRP A 36 -9.32 0.66 6.80
CA TRP A 36 -9.95 -0.46 6.09
C TRP A 36 -9.71 -1.84 6.69
N THR A 37 -8.67 -2.04 7.52
CA THR A 37 -8.40 -3.38 8.09
C THR A 37 -9.54 -3.87 8.97
N ALA A 38 -10.20 -2.95 9.68
CA ALA A 38 -11.40 -3.25 10.47
C ALA A 38 -12.59 -3.69 9.61
N PHE A 39 -12.80 -3.06 8.44
CA PHE A 39 -13.91 -3.42 7.55
C PHE A 39 -13.78 -4.80 6.92
N VAL A 40 -12.55 -5.25 6.66
CA VAL A 40 -12.26 -6.58 6.10
C VAL A 40 -11.95 -7.64 7.15
N GLY A 41 -12.05 -7.30 8.44
CA GLY A 41 -11.85 -8.24 9.55
C GLY A 41 -10.42 -8.75 9.71
N ILE A 42 -9.40 -7.99 9.28
CA ILE A 42 -7.99 -8.35 9.49
C ILE A 42 -7.35 -7.45 10.54
N ASP A 43 -6.44 -8.00 11.35
CA ASP A 43 -5.77 -7.20 12.39
C ASP A 43 -4.76 -6.22 11.80
N ARG A 44 -4.02 -6.62 10.76
CA ARG A 44 -2.93 -5.86 10.16
C ARG A 44 -2.80 -6.14 8.68
N CYS A 45 -2.44 -5.13 7.91
CA CYS A 45 -2.12 -5.26 6.49
C CYS A 45 -0.90 -6.18 6.28
N ALA A 46 -1.11 -7.31 5.58
CA ALA A 46 -0.07 -8.30 5.30
C ALA A 46 1.13 -7.74 4.53
N ILE A 47 0.92 -6.76 3.65
CA ILE A 47 2.03 -6.11 2.92
C ILE A 47 2.90 -5.29 3.90
N TYR A 48 2.26 -4.54 4.79
CA TYR A 48 2.99 -3.73 5.78
C TYR A 48 3.77 -4.60 6.74
N ASP A 49 3.13 -5.67 7.24
CA ASP A 49 3.73 -6.60 8.18
C ASP A 49 4.97 -7.27 7.57
N CYS A 50 4.82 -7.81 6.36
CA CYS A 50 5.92 -8.45 5.65
C CYS A 50 7.05 -7.47 5.31
N CYS A 51 6.73 -6.27 4.80
CA CYS A 51 7.75 -5.30 4.43
C CYS A 51 8.51 -4.77 5.65
N THR A 52 7.78 -4.37 6.70
CA THR A 52 8.34 -3.61 7.82
C THR A 52 8.88 -4.52 8.92
N ASN A 53 8.12 -5.57 9.29
CA ASN A 53 8.45 -6.41 10.43
C ASN A 53 9.28 -7.62 10.03
N ASP A 54 8.88 -8.34 8.98
CA ASP A 54 9.56 -9.57 8.56
C ASP A 54 10.85 -9.26 7.77
N ARG A 55 10.72 -8.56 6.64
CA ARG A 55 11.83 -8.26 5.72
C ARG A 55 12.62 -7.01 6.08
N LYS A 56 12.06 -6.15 6.94
CA LYS A 56 12.68 -4.89 7.41
C LYS A 56 13.19 -4.00 6.28
N LEU A 57 12.40 -3.91 5.20
CA LEU A 57 12.67 -3.09 4.03
C LEU A 57 11.99 -1.72 4.19
N PRO A 58 12.57 -0.64 3.62
CA PRO A 58 11.96 0.69 3.65
C PRO A 58 10.64 0.74 2.85
N HIS A 59 10.53 -0.06 1.78
CA HIS A 59 9.33 -0.23 0.97
C HIS A 59 9.46 -1.49 0.10
N CYS A 60 8.33 -1.98 -0.42
CA CYS A 60 8.27 -3.18 -1.26
C CYS A 60 9.08 -3.05 -2.55
N GLY A 61 9.37 -1.84 -3.02
CA GLY A 61 10.22 -1.62 -4.20
C GLY A 61 11.67 -2.10 -4.08
N LYS A 62 12.14 -2.41 -2.85
CA LYS A 62 13.44 -3.06 -2.61
C LYS A 62 13.32 -4.58 -2.45
N CYS A 63 12.11 -5.13 -2.55
CA CYS A 63 11.87 -6.57 -2.44
C CYS A 63 12.14 -7.24 -3.79
N PRO A 64 12.88 -8.37 -3.84
CA PRO A 64 13.05 -9.14 -5.08
C PRO A 64 11.70 -9.72 -5.56
N ASP A 65 10.80 -10.02 -4.62
CA ASP A 65 9.45 -10.55 -4.89
C ASP A 65 8.40 -9.42 -5.01
N LEU A 66 8.77 -8.31 -5.65
CA LEU A 66 7.86 -7.19 -5.87
C LEU A 66 6.63 -7.65 -6.67
N MET A 67 5.44 -7.15 -6.32
CA MET A 67 4.15 -7.61 -6.85
C MET A 67 3.81 -9.08 -6.50
N CYS A 68 4.25 -9.58 -5.33
CA CYS A 68 3.81 -10.88 -4.80
C CYS A 68 2.30 -10.94 -4.49
N ASP A 69 1.82 -12.14 -4.15
CA ASP A 69 0.40 -12.46 -3.89
C ASP A 69 -0.29 -11.57 -2.85
N ARG A 70 0.46 -10.91 -1.95
CA ARG A 70 -0.13 -9.95 -1.01
C ARG A 70 -0.80 -8.75 -1.69
N TYR A 71 -0.48 -8.49 -2.96
CA TYR A 71 -1.15 -7.49 -3.80
C TYR A 71 -2.48 -7.98 -4.40
N ASN A 72 -2.84 -9.27 -4.26
CA ASN A 72 -4.12 -9.81 -4.74
C ASN A 72 -5.34 -9.12 -4.10
N ARG A 73 -5.18 -8.52 -2.92
CA ARG A 73 -6.21 -7.64 -2.32
C ARG A 73 -6.75 -6.55 -3.26
N ILE A 74 -5.97 -6.13 -4.26
CA ILE A 74 -6.42 -5.17 -5.27
C ILE A 74 -7.43 -5.86 -6.19
N ARG A 75 -7.12 -7.07 -6.68
CA ARG A 75 -8.05 -7.93 -7.43
C ARG A 75 -9.34 -8.20 -6.66
N ASP A 76 -9.22 -8.40 -5.35
CA ASP A 76 -10.37 -8.69 -4.48
C ASP A 76 -11.22 -7.45 -4.17
N THR A 77 -10.88 -6.26 -4.68
CA THR A 77 -11.67 -5.04 -4.47
C THR A 77 -12.98 -5.13 -5.27
N PRO A 78 -14.15 -5.05 -4.62
CA PRO A 78 -15.42 -5.14 -5.34
C PRO A 78 -15.60 -3.99 -6.34
N GLY A 79 -16.10 -4.30 -7.53
CA GLY A 79 -16.51 -3.29 -8.52
C GLY A 79 -15.38 -2.70 -9.37
N ILE A 80 -14.21 -3.34 -9.40
CA ILE A 80 -13.15 -3.00 -10.36
C ILE A 80 -13.00 -4.09 -11.42
N THR A 81 -12.63 -3.71 -12.64
CA THR A 81 -12.37 -4.65 -13.74
C THR A 81 -10.92 -5.15 -13.73
N GLU A 82 -10.63 -6.22 -14.47
CA GLU A 82 -9.26 -6.73 -14.60
C GLU A 82 -8.32 -5.68 -15.21
N GLU A 83 -8.78 -4.86 -16.16
CA GLU A 83 -7.97 -3.77 -16.73
C GLU A 83 -7.61 -2.73 -15.67
N GLN A 84 -8.54 -2.40 -14.77
CA GLN A 84 -8.31 -1.47 -13.66
C GLN A 84 -7.37 -2.05 -12.61
N VAL A 85 -7.47 -3.35 -12.32
CA VAL A 85 -6.51 -4.07 -11.48
C VAL A 85 -5.11 -3.94 -12.07
N GLN A 86 -4.94 -4.32 -13.34
CA GLN A 86 -3.64 -4.33 -14.00
C GLN A 86 -3.03 -2.94 -14.07
N ALA A 87 -3.84 -1.92 -14.41
CA ALA A 87 -3.40 -0.53 -14.37
C ALA A 87 -2.96 -0.09 -12.97
N SER A 88 -3.71 -0.48 -11.93
CA SER A 88 -3.40 -0.14 -10.54
C SER A 88 -2.09 -0.79 -10.07
N LEU A 89 -1.91 -2.08 -10.35
CA LEU A 89 -0.69 -2.83 -10.01
C LEU A 89 0.53 -2.27 -10.76
N ALA A 90 0.40 -2.02 -12.07
CA ALA A 90 1.48 -1.43 -12.87
C ALA A 90 1.87 -0.03 -12.38
N ALA A 91 0.90 0.80 -11.98
CA ALA A 91 1.17 2.11 -11.40
C ALA A 91 1.90 2.01 -10.06
N MET A 92 1.47 1.10 -9.17
CA MET A 92 2.14 0.83 -7.90
C MET A 92 3.56 0.31 -8.10
N GLU A 93 3.78 -0.60 -9.03
CA GLU A 93 5.10 -1.12 -9.35
C GLU A 93 6.04 -0.01 -9.85
N LYS A 94 5.57 0.78 -10.83
CA LYS A 94 6.35 1.90 -11.38
C LYS A 94 6.72 2.91 -10.30
N GLU A 95 5.77 3.25 -9.44
CA GLU A 95 6.00 4.17 -8.32
C GLU A 95 7.03 3.59 -7.35
N LEU A 96 6.90 2.33 -6.94
CA LEU A 96 7.84 1.66 -6.04
C LEU A 96 9.25 1.55 -6.59
N ARG A 97 9.39 1.28 -7.90
CA ARG A 97 10.70 1.21 -8.58
C ARG A 97 11.36 2.58 -8.71
N SER A 98 10.57 3.66 -8.72
CA SER A 98 11.09 5.03 -8.76
C SER A 98 11.63 5.54 -7.42
N ARG A 99 11.33 4.84 -6.32
CA ARG A 99 11.80 5.20 -4.98
C ARG A 99 13.26 4.79 -4.79
N LYS A 100 14.07 5.73 -4.29
CA LYS A 100 15.49 5.52 -4.02
C LYS A 100 15.72 4.85 -2.68
#